data_AF-A0A1J4KFB6-F1
#
_entry.id   AF-A0A1J4KFB6-F1
#
_cell.length_a   1.000
_cell.length_b   1.000
_cell.length_c   1.000
_cell.angle_alpha   90.00
_cell.angle_beta   90.00
_cell.angle_gamma   90.00
#
_symmetry.space_group_name_H-M   'P 1'
#
loop_
_entity.id
_entity.type
_entity.pdbx_description
1 polymer ?
#
loop_
_entity_poly.entity_id
_entity_poly.type
_entity_poly.pdbx_seq_one_letter_code
_entity_poly.pdbx_strand_id
1 'polypeptide(L)'
;MSYARSRSNSCSRASYSRSRSSRSTSMASSRRSARTNYALIANEIINGAPLDTVLKRDLKHVLIQLSILRNEATALKDYVKIDYIGDIIKELNKRVTPPPMKRYRSGKNSPNKLSKVGTIAEFLDLDVDDGAQNLCPAIIKELPDDEYRKISEEIDQMIETDTILDTIDIRELPKYYFVINQKKEQHLDSYNYDEVKKLDDLYDKLRYPVHDFKPRNEIKIEELEDRIEKCNVEIDNLCEQRADVLMNIEQRKELELQKLKEKHQQELDDFLKNMPSPDDPSQNRPSKKLMEMRHSERRHAMTRDYEGAKELHKVANDLAAEERAKNKIKYQERLEKLTENLRMKQKAEESCLIQKWDRVATKDINNIDKMISTNKSLILSAQKELEATTKKDSFNLSPRKLML
;
A
#
# COMPACT_ATOMS: atom_id res chain seq x y z
N MET A 1 76.18 -0.14 -1.96
CA MET A 1 76.77 0.49 -3.17
C MET A 1 75.68 0.67 -4.20
N SER A 2 75.45 1.93 -4.51
CA SER A 2 74.65 2.51 -5.59
C SER A 2 75.01 1.95 -6.96
N TYR A 3 74.03 1.80 -7.86
CA TYR A 3 73.92 2.63 -9.06
C TYR A 3 72.55 2.49 -9.74
N ALA A 4 72.07 3.63 -10.17
CA ALA A 4 70.82 3.89 -10.87
C ALA A 4 70.93 3.66 -12.39
N ARG A 5 69.76 3.49 -13.04
CA ARG A 5 69.39 3.99 -14.39
C ARG A 5 67.92 3.59 -14.61
N SER A 6 66.91 4.44 -14.41
CA SER A 6 66.50 5.57 -15.27
C SER A 6 66.33 5.19 -16.75
N ARG A 7 65.08 5.08 -17.20
CA ARG A 7 64.61 5.69 -18.45
C ARG A 7 63.10 5.93 -18.42
N SER A 8 62.79 7.18 -18.70
CA SER A 8 61.50 7.86 -18.82
C SER A 8 61.03 7.94 -20.28
N ASN A 9 59.72 8.21 -20.46
CA ASN A 9 59.08 9.11 -21.44
C ASN A 9 57.71 8.52 -21.84
N SER A 10 56.56 9.04 -21.38
CA SER A 10 55.90 10.35 -21.63
C SER A 10 55.07 10.41 -22.91
N CYS A 11 53.76 10.65 -22.77
CA CYS A 11 52.86 11.52 -23.56
C CYS A 11 51.42 10.97 -23.46
N SER A 12 50.54 11.50 -22.61
CA SER A 12 49.73 12.73 -22.76
C SER A 12 48.71 12.69 -23.91
N ARG A 13 47.42 12.59 -23.58
CA ARG A 13 46.37 13.42 -24.21
C ARG A 13 45.09 13.46 -23.36
N ALA A 14 44.97 14.54 -22.59
CA ALA A 14 43.69 15.05 -22.11
C ALA A 14 42.97 15.73 -23.29
N SER A 15 41.65 15.59 -23.38
CA SER A 15 40.81 16.42 -24.25
C SER A 15 39.65 16.96 -23.42
N TYR A 16 39.84 18.19 -22.93
CA TYR A 16 38.76 19.10 -22.59
C TYR A 16 38.16 19.64 -23.90
N SER A 17 36.84 19.75 -23.98
CA SER A 17 36.19 20.72 -24.88
C SER A 17 34.98 21.32 -24.20
N ARG A 18 35.11 22.61 -23.92
CA ARG A 18 34.12 23.52 -23.35
C ARG A 18 33.30 24.14 -24.48
N SER A 19 31.99 24.20 -24.25
CA SER A 19 31.11 25.36 -24.44
C SER A 19 30.85 25.89 -25.85
N ARG A 20 29.57 25.81 -26.26
CA ARG A 20 28.92 26.90 -26.99
C ARG A 20 27.57 27.23 -26.34
N SER A 21 27.49 28.48 -25.91
CA SER A 21 26.31 29.19 -25.44
C SER A 21 25.68 29.89 -26.65
N SER A 22 24.35 29.88 -26.72
CA SER A 22 23.57 30.88 -27.45
C SER A 22 22.25 31.11 -26.73
N ARG A 23 22.28 32.13 -25.87
CA ARG A 23 21.26 33.16 -25.60
C ARG A 23 19.86 32.97 -26.23
N SER A 24 18.90 32.79 -25.32
CA SER A 24 17.76 33.69 -25.06
C SER A 24 16.78 34.03 -26.20
N THR A 25 15.57 33.45 -26.11
CA THR A 25 14.31 34.16 -26.35
C THR A 25 13.37 33.95 -25.16
N SER A 26 12.65 35.02 -24.85
CA SER A 26 12.05 35.41 -23.59
C SER A 26 10.67 34.81 -23.28
N MET A 27 10.42 34.65 -21.97
CA MET A 27 9.21 35.04 -21.23
C MET A 27 7.83 34.64 -21.77
N ALA A 28 7.23 33.64 -21.12
CA ALA A 28 5.82 33.70 -20.76
C ALA A 28 5.60 33.01 -19.41
N SER A 29 5.10 33.80 -18.45
CA SER A 29 4.74 33.43 -17.09
C SER A 29 3.91 32.15 -16.99
N SER A 30 4.36 31.23 -16.15
CA SER A 30 3.45 30.38 -15.38
C SER A 30 4.00 30.25 -13.97
N ARG A 31 3.48 31.09 -13.07
CA ARG A 31 3.65 31.00 -11.62
C ARG A 31 3.04 29.69 -11.13
N ARG A 32 3.75 28.57 -11.29
CA ARG A 32 3.52 27.34 -10.53
C ARG A 32 4.55 27.34 -9.41
N SER A 33 4.06 27.44 -8.17
CA SER A 33 4.81 27.22 -6.94
C SER A 33 5.94 26.20 -7.15
N ALA A 34 7.20 26.64 -7.02
CA ALA A 34 8.35 25.75 -7.07
C ALA A 34 8.22 24.70 -5.97
N ARG A 35 7.77 23.49 -6.32
CA ARG A 35 7.68 22.38 -5.37
C ARG A 35 9.10 22.05 -4.92
N THR A 36 9.37 22.18 -3.63
CA THR A 36 10.65 21.82 -3.02
C THR A 36 10.96 20.36 -3.34
N ASN A 37 12.09 20.10 -3.99
CA ASN A 37 12.50 18.74 -4.34
C ASN A 37 13.22 18.10 -3.15
N TYR A 38 12.47 17.38 -2.32
CA TYR A 38 13.00 16.77 -1.10
C TYR A 38 14.05 15.66 -1.36
N ALA A 39 14.04 15.06 -2.55
CA ALA A 39 15.04 14.05 -2.92
C ALA A 39 16.43 14.68 -3.16
N LEU A 40 16.47 15.89 -3.72
CA LEU A 40 17.73 16.63 -3.87
C LEU A 40 18.30 17.02 -2.51
N ILE A 41 17.47 17.55 -1.61
CA ILE A 41 17.88 17.93 -0.25
C ILE A 41 18.40 16.70 0.52
N ALA A 42 17.73 15.55 0.43
CA ALA A 42 18.18 14.32 1.07
C ALA A 42 19.55 13.85 0.54
N ASN A 43 19.77 13.93 -0.78
CA ASN A 43 21.06 13.58 -1.37
C ASN A 43 22.17 14.57 -0.99
N GLU A 44 21.88 15.87 -0.92
CA GLU A 44 22.84 16.88 -0.46
C GLU A 44 23.29 16.60 0.98
N ILE A 45 22.37 16.22 1.86
CA ILE A 45 22.70 15.85 3.26
C ILE A 45 23.57 14.60 3.33
N ILE A 46 23.27 13.58 2.52
CA ILE A 46 24.12 12.37 2.41
C ILE A 46 25.52 12.72 1.89
N ASN A 47 25.62 13.74 1.03
CA ASN A 47 26.90 14.23 0.52
C ASN A 47 27.61 15.21 1.47
N GLY A 48 27.13 15.35 2.71
CA GLY A 48 27.78 16.14 3.75
C GLY A 48 27.27 17.57 3.92
N ALA A 49 26.12 17.92 3.33
CA ALA A 49 25.48 19.21 3.59
C ALA A 49 25.04 19.31 5.07
N PRO A 50 25.10 20.51 5.68
CA PRO A 50 24.73 20.69 7.08
C PRO A 50 23.24 20.41 7.30
N LEU A 51 22.91 19.74 8.41
CA LEU A 51 21.54 19.33 8.76
C LEU A 51 20.57 20.51 8.95
N ASP A 52 21.11 21.71 9.15
CA ASP A 52 20.35 22.96 9.33
C ASP A 52 19.73 23.48 8.02
N THR A 53 20.11 22.90 6.88
CA THR A 53 19.46 23.16 5.58
C THR A 53 18.02 22.65 5.54
N VAL A 54 17.64 21.71 6.41
CA VAL A 54 16.29 21.17 6.49
C VAL A 54 15.39 22.06 7.35
N LEU A 55 14.48 22.78 6.71
CA LEU A 55 13.46 23.57 7.40
C LEU A 55 12.49 22.67 8.18
N LYS A 56 11.99 23.15 9.34
CA LYS A 56 11.04 22.39 10.19
C LYS A 56 9.80 21.90 9.43
N ARG A 57 9.29 22.69 8.49
CA ARG A 57 8.14 22.34 7.64
C ARG A 57 8.44 21.16 6.68
N ASP A 58 9.69 21.03 6.27
CA ASP A 58 10.15 20.09 5.24
C ASP A 58 10.75 18.81 5.85
N LEU A 59 11.02 18.83 7.17
CA LEU A 59 11.66 17.77 7.95
C LEU A 59 11.01 16.40 7.75
N LYS A 60 9.67 16.32 7.82
CA LYS A 60 8.94 15.06 7.62
C LYS A 60 9.15 14.48 6.23
N HIS A 61 9.15 15.32 5.20
CA HIS A 61 9.31 14.88 3.81
C HIS A 61 10.76 14.46 3.50
N VAL A 62 11.74 15.17 4.08
CA VAL A 62 13.16 14.80 3.97
C VAL A 62 13.45 13.48 4.71
N LEU A 63 12.86 13.26 5.89
CA LEU A 63 12.99 11.99 6.61
C LEU A 63 12.42 10.80 5.82
N ILE A 64 11.32 11.00 5.10
CA ILE A 64 10.75 9.96 4.22
C ILE A 64 11.72 9.65 3.08
N GLN A 65 12.29 10.67 2.43
CA GLN A 65 13.25 10.47 1.33
C GLN A 65 14.55 9.80 1.79
N LEU A 66 15.09 10.18 2.95
CA LEU A 66 16.23 9.49 3.55
C LEU A 66 15.92 8.02 3.87
N SER A 67 14.70 7.71 4.29
CA SER A 67 14.28 6.33 4.54
C SER A 67 14.23 5.50 3.24
N ILE A 68 13.80 6.11 2.13
CA ILE A 68 13.82 5.48 0.80
C ILE A 68 15.26 5.20 0.37
N LEU A 69 16.15 6.21 0.44
CA LEU A 69 17.56 6.07 0.07
C LEU A 69 18.31 5.04 0.93
N ARG A 70 17.93 4.91 2.22
CA ARG A 70 18.46 3.84 3.09
C ARG A 70 18.04 2.46 2.62
N ASN A 71 16.79 2.28 2.20
CA ASN A 71 16.28 1.02 1.68
C ASN A 71 16.95 0.66 0.34
N GLU A 72 17.20 1.65 -0.52
CA GLU A 72 17.97 1.46 -1.76
C GLU A 72 19.41 1.03 -1.46
N ALA A 73 20.09 1.67 -0.51
CA ALA A 73 21.43 1.26 -0.07
C ALA A 73 21.44 -0.17 0.53
N THR A 74 20.35 -0.56 1.19
CA THR A 74 20.15 -1.93 1.71
C THR A 74 20.04 -2.96 0.59
N ALA A 75 19.32 -2.64 -0.49
CA ALA A 75 19.24 -3.50 -1.66
C ALA A 75 20.60 -3.70 -2.35
N LEU A 76 21.47 -2.68 -2.31
CA LEU A 76 22.83 -2.71 -2.86
C LEU A 76 23.88 -3.27 -1.90
N LYS A 77 23.51 -3.64 -0.66
CA LYS A 77 24.41 -4.12 0.40
C LYS A 77 25.55 -3.15 0.76
N ASP A 78 25.30 -1.85 0.65
CA ASP A 78 26.25 -0.80 1.05
C ASP A 78 26.08 -0.45 2.54
N TYR A 79 26.62 -1.32 3.41
CA TYR A 79 26.44 -1.23 4.87
C TYR A 79 26.94 0.08 5.48
N VAL A 80 28.03 0.65 4.95
CA VAL A 80 28.59 1.92 5.42
C VAL A 80 27.59 3.06 5.16
N LYS A 81 27.00 3.10 3.97
CA LYS A 81 26.00 4.11 3.61
C LYS A 81 24.69 3.93 4.38
N ILE A 82 24.29 2.70 4.67
CA ILE A 82 23.08 2.39 5.48
C ILE A 82 23.21 2.94 6.89
N ASP A 83 24.35 2.71 7.54
CA ASP A 83 24.59 3.17 8.91
C ASP A 83 24.69 4.69 8.96
N TYR A 84 25.39 5.29 8.00
CA TYR A 84 25.50 6.75 7.87
C TYR A 84 24.14 7.44 7.68
N ILE A 85 23.30 6.94 6.77
CA ILE A 85 21.94 7.45 6.59
C ILE A 85 21.10 7.22 7.87
N GLY A 86 21.30 6.09 8.54
CA GLY A 86 20.64 5.77 9.81
C GLY A 86 20.93 6.80 10.91
N ASP A 87 22.18 7.25 11.02
CA ASP A 87 22.58 8.26 12.00
C ASP A 87 22.06 9.66 11.65
N ILE A 88 22.04 10.03 10.37
CA ILE A 88 21.40 11.27 9.90
C ILE A 88 19.92 11.29 10.28
N ILE A 89 19.20 10.18 10.08
CA ILE A 89 17.78 10.06 10.43
C ILE A 89 17.58 10.22 11.95
N LYS A 90 18.42 9.59 12.79
CA LYS A 90 18.35 9.76 14.25
C LYS A 90 18.53 11.23 14.64
N GLU A 91 19.51 11.91 14.04
CA GLU A 91 19.82 13.29 14.36
C GLU A 91 18.72 14.27 13.94
N LEU A 92 18.13 14.07 12.75
CA LEU A 92 16.99 14.86 12.28
C LEU A 92 15.72 14.59 13.09
N ASN A 93 15.49 13.35 13.54
CA ASN A 93 14.33 13.01 14.38
C ASN A 93 14.34 13.71 15.75
N LYS A 94 15.52 14.04 16.31
CA LYS A 94 15.62 14.84 17.54
C LYS A 94 15.00 16.24 17.39
N ARG A 95 14.90 16.75 16.15
CA ARG A 95 14.33 18.08 15.83
C ARG A 95 12.80 18.05 15.66
N VAL A 96 12.19 16.86 15.62
CA VAL A 96 10.74 16.71 15.56
C VAL A 96 10.17 16.94 16.96
N THR A 97 9.64 18.14 17.20
CA THR A 97 8.91 18.41 18.44
C THR A 97 7.59 17.64 18.43
N PRO A 98 7.32 16.75 19.40
CA PRO A 98 6.02 16.10 19.48
C PRO A 98 4.94 17.18 19.72
N PRO A 99 3.75 17.03 19.12
CA PRO A 99 2.66 17.98 19.34
C PRO A 99 2.35 18.09 20.84
N PRO A 100 2.01 19.30 21.35
CA PRO A 100 1.75 19.50 22.76
C PRO A 100 0.59 18.60 23.19
N MET A 101 0.87 17.68 24.11
CA MET A 101 -0.16 16.86 24.74
C MET A 101 -1.19 17.80 25.37
N LYS A 102 -2.43 17.77 24.86
CA LYS A 102 -3.57 18.41 25.51
C LYS A 102 -3.65 17.87 26.93
N ARG A 103 -3.30 18.69 27.92
CA ARG A 103 -3.47 18.37 29.34
C ARG A 103 -4.98 18.34 29.60
N TYR A 104 -5.56 17.16 29.58
CA TYR A 104 -6.89 16.95 30.14
C TYR A 104 -6.84 17.38 31.61
N ARG A 105 -7.60 18.42 31.96
CA ARG A 105 -7.87 18.79 33.35
C ARG A 105 -8.65 17.65 33.99
N SER A 106 -7.93 16.75 34.65
CA SER A 106 -8.50 15.76 35.55
C SER A 106 -9.04 16.48 36.78
N GLY A 107 -10.37 16.61 36.85
CA GLY A 107 -11.09 16.77 38.11
C GLY A 107 -10.86 15.53 38.96
N LYS A 108 -10.44 15.75 40.20
CA LYS A 108 -10.21 14.71 41.21
C LYS A 108 -11.56 14.08 41.61
N ASN A 109 -11.67 12.75 41.50
CA ASN A 109 -12.11 11.88 42.59
C ASN A 109 -11.90 10.38 42.25
N SER A 110 -10.94 9.79 42.98
CA SER A 110 -10.76 8.36 43.35
C SER A 110 -10.44 7.25 42.32
N PRO A 111 -9.72 6.17 42.74
CA PRO A 111 -8.87 5.37 41.87
C PRO A 111 -9.43 3.97 41.55
N ASN A 112 -9.11 3.44 40.36
CA ASN A 112 -8.46 2.13 40.24
C ASN A 112 -8.05 1.78 38.79
N LYS A 113 -6.76 1.40 38.67
CA LYS A 113 -6.12 0.41 37.79
C LYS A 113 -6.33 0.40 36.27
N LEU A 114 -5.22 0.69 35.58
CA LEU A 114 -4.57 -0.06 34.48
C LEU A 114 -5.45 -0.74 33.41
N SER A 115 -5.51 -0.16 32.22
CA SER A 115 -4.62 -0.44 31.07
C SER A 115 -5.31 -0.04 29.76
N LYS A 116 -4.72 0.90 29.01
CA LYS A 116 -5.22 1.37 27.70
C LYS A 116 -4.17 1.06 26.64
N VAL A 117 -4.48 0.08 25.81
CA VAL A 117 -4.00 -0.05 24.43
C VAL A 117 -4.75 1.01 23.61
N GLY A 118 -4.00 1.91 22.97
CA GLY A 118 -4.54 3.00 22.17
C GLY A 118 -5.07 2.51 20.83
N THR A 119 -6.33 2.85 20.53
CA THR A 119 -6.88 2.78 19.18
C THR A 119 -7.28 4.19 18.76
N ILE A 120 -6.93 4.48 17.51
CA ILE A 120 -7.11 5.74 16.78
C ILE A 120 -8.61 5.92 16.50
N ALA A 121 -9.18 6.96 17.08
CA ALA A 121 -10.46 7.54 16.70
C ALA A 121 -10.30 9.05 16.68
N GLU A 122 -9.66 9.55 15.63
CA GLU A 122 -9.69 10.95 15.20
C GLU A 122 -10.06 10.93 13.72
N PHE A 123 -11.36 10.83 13.43
CA PHE A 123 -11.97 11.43 12.25
C PHE A 123 -13.49 11.35 12.40
N LEU A 124 -14.06 12.46 12.85
CA LEU A 124 -15.38 13.03 12.56
C LEU A 124 -15.69 13.99 13.72
N ASP A 125 -15.15 15.20 13.61
CA ASP A 125 -15.74 16.39 14.24
C ASP A 125 -17.10 16.59 13.57
N LEU A 126 -18.13 16.01 14.16
CA LEU A 126 -19.49 16.53 14.08
C LEU A 126 -19.75 17.13 15.45
N ASP A 127 -20.02 18.44 15.46
CA ASP A 127 -20.56 19.16 16.60
C ASP A 127 -21.82 18.45 17.08
N VAL A 128 -21.67 17.54 18.04
CA VAL A 128 -22.79 16.99 18.80
C VAL A 128 -23.14 18.06 19.83
N ASP A 129 -24.07 18.91 19.42
CA ASP A 129 -24.80 19.81 20.29
C ASP A 129 -25.35 19.01 21.47
N ASP A 130 -24.96 19.40 22.67
CA ASP A 130 -25.30 18.76 23.95
C ASP A 130 -26.75 19.12 24.35
N GLY A 131 -27.68 18.97 23.41
CA GLY A 131 -29.08 19.39 23.49
C GLY A 131 -30.02 18.36 24.14
N ALA A 132 -29.50 17.46 24.98
CA ALA A 132 -30.31 16.48 25.71
C ALA A 132 -30.22 16.71 27.23
N GLN A 133 -30.46 17.95 27.65
CA GLN A 133 -30.77 18.26 29.04
C GLN A 133 -32.07 19.06 29.09
N ASN A 134 -33.09 18.44 29.69
CA ASN A 134 -34.31 19.07 30.19
C ASN A 134 -35.30 19.58 29.12
N LEU A 135 -36.13 18.66 28.60
CA LEU A 135 -37.51 19.00 28.21
C LEU A 135 -38.36 19.23 29.47
N CYS A 136 -37.95 20.17 30.33
CA CYS A 136 -38.93 20.94 31.07
C CYS A 136 -39.36 22.04 30.10
N PRO A 137 -40.66 22.18 29.76
CA PRO A 137 -41.09 23.31 28.98
C PRO A 137 -40.60 24.56 29.71
N ALA A 138 -39.83 25.41 29.04
CA ALA A 138 -39.52 26.73 29.58
C ALA A 138 -40.87 27.37 29.90
N ILE A 139 -41.13 27.60 31.19
CA ILE A 139 -42.40 28.19 31.64
C ILE A 139 -42.39 29.62 31.14
N ILE A 140 -43.01 29.83 29.97
CA ILE A 140 -43.32 31.17 29.49
C ILE A 140 -44.30 31.74 30.50
N LYS A 141 -43.94 32.87 31.13
CA LYS A 141 -44.78 33.54 32.12
C LYS A 141 -45.65 34.63 31.51
N GLU A 142 -45.16 35.24 30.43
CA GLU A 142 -45.81 36.34 29.73
C GLU A 142 -45.49 36.24 28.24
N LEU A 143 -46.47 36.52 27.39
CA LEU A 143 -46.36 36.55 25.93
C LEU A 143 -46.81 37.94 25.46
N PRO A 144 -46.16 38.58 24.46
CA PRO A 144 -46.62 39.85 23.92
C PRO A 144 -48.06 39.75 23.39
N ASP A 145 -48.89 40.77 23.63
CA ASP A 145 -50.32 40.76 23.30
C ASP A 145 -50.61 40.41 21.82
N ASP A 146 -49.77 40.91 20.91
CA ASP A 146 -49.89 40.62 19.47
C ASP A 146 -49.64 39.14 19.15
N GLU A 147 -48.68 38.51 19.84
CA GLU A 147 -48.39 37.08 19.70
C GLU A 147 -49.47 36.22 20.38
N TYR A 148 -49.96 36.66 21.53
CA TYR A 148 -51.03 35.98 22.26
C TYR A 148 -52.29 35.91 21.43
N ARG A 149 -52.69 37.05 20.84
CA ARG A 149 -53.88 37.12 20.00
C ARG A 149 -53.77 36.22 18.77
N LYS A 150 -52.61 36.22 18.11
CA LYS A 150 -52.37 35.38 16.93
C LYS A 150 -52.48 33.88 17.27
N ILE A 151 -51.78 33.44 18.32
CA ILE A 151 -51.81 32.03 18.76
C ILE A 151 -53.20 31.64 19.28
N SER A 152 -53.89 32.57 19.94
CA SER A 152 -55.27 32.40 20.39
C SER A 152 -56.22 32.13 19.23
N GLU A 153 -56.15 32.93 18.17
CA GLU A 153 -56.96 32.77 16.96
C GLU A 153 -56.65 31.44 16.23
N GLU A 154 -55.38 31.03 16.21
CA GLU A 154 -54.97 29.73 15.66
C GLU A 154 -55.49 28.54 16.48
N ILE A 155 -55.49 28.65 17.82
CA ILE A 155 -56.08 27.64 18.71
C ILE A 155 -57.59 27.51 18.47
N ASP A 156 -58.29 28.62 18.31
CA ASP A 156 -59.74 28.60 18.04
C ASP A 156 -60.03 27.91 16.71
N GLN A 157 -59.22 28.17 15.68
CA GLN A 157 -59.31 27.46 14.40
C GLN A 157 -59.02 25.95 14.54
N MET A 158 -58.03 25.55 15.34
CA MET A 158 -57.73 24.14 15.59
C MET A 158 -58.86 23.42 16.33
N ILE A 159 -59.51 24.10 17.27
CA ILE A 159 -60.67 23.56 17.99
C ILE A 159 -61.87 23.42 17.05
N GLU A 160 -62.11 24.40 16.16
CA GLU A 160 -63.25 24.39 15.24
C GLU A 160 -63.10 23.37 14.11
N THR A 161 -61.88 23.20 13.60
CA THR A 161 -61.58 22.28 12.49
C THR A 161 -61.26 20.85 12.93
N ASP A 162 -61.03 20.63 14.24
CA ASP A 162 -60.58 19.39 14.86
C ASP A 162 -59.26 18.80 14.27
N THR A 163 -58.56 19.59 13.45
CA THR A 163 -57.29 19.27 12.80
C THR A 163 -56.15 20.05 13.44
N ILE A 164 -55.10 19.33 13.84
CA ILE A 164 -53.83 19.96 14.25
C ILE A 164 -53.20 20.53 12.96
N LEU A 165 -52.73 21.79 13.00
CA LEU A 165 -51.94 22.31 11.89
C LEU A 165 -50.65 21.48 11.79
N ASP A 166 -50.42 20.81 10.67
CA ASP A 166 -49.21 20.01 10.39
C ASP A 166 -47.90 20.85 10.40
N THR A 167 -47.97 22.14 10.71
CA THR A 167 -46.93 23.15 10.51
C THR A 167 -46.46 23.84 11.79
N ILE A 168 -46.88 23.41 12.99
CA ILE A 168 -46.43 24.04 14.24
C ILE A 168 -44.96 23.67 14.49
N ASP A 169 -44.07 24.66 14.50
CA ASP A 169 -42.66 24.45 14.86
C ASP A 169 -42.56 24.01 16.34
N ILE A 170 -41.74 22.98 16.60
CA ILE A 170 -41.44 22.46 17.95
C ILE A 170 -40.98 23.59 18.89
N ARG A 171 -40.35 24.63 18.34
CA ARG A 171 -39.90 25.81 19.11
C ARG A 171 -41.04 26.71 19.59
N GLU A 172 -42.19 26.68 18.93
CA GLU A 172 -43.36 27.50 19.25
C GLU A 172 -44.36 26.78 20.17
N LEU A 173 -44.29 25.45 20.26
CA LEU A 173 -45.14 24.60 21.13
C LEU A 173 -45.31 25.13 22.58
N PRO A 174 -44.25 25.60 23.27
CA PRO A 174 -44.40 26.16 24.61
C PRO A 174 -45.33 27.38 24.69
N LYS A 175 -45.39 28.18 23.60
CA LYS A 175 -46.30 29.33 23.49
C LYS A 175 -47.75 28.86 23.35
N TYR A 176 -48.02 27.83 22.55
CA TYR A 176 -49.36 27.24 22.44
C TYR A 176 -49.83 26.65 23.77
N TYR A 177 -48.98 25.93 24.50
CA TYR A 177 -49.35 25.43 25.85
C TYR A 177 -49.65 26.56 26.84
N PHE A 178 -48.89 27.65 26.78
CA PHE A 178 -49.15 28.84 27.60
C PHE A 178 -50.54 29.42 27.31
N VAL A 179 -50.86 29.67 26.04
CA VAL A 179 -52.15 30.25 25.64
C VAL A 179 -53.32 29.31 25.95
N ILE A 180 -53.17 28.00 25.73
CA ILE A 180 -54.18 26.99 26.09
C ILE A 180 -54.47 27.02 27.59
N ASN A 181 -53.44 27.05 28.44
CA ASN A 181 -53.63 27.08 29.89
C ASN A 181 -54.30 28.38 30.37
N GLN A 182 -53.92 29.52 29.78
CA GLN A 182 -54.55 30.80 30.12
C GLN A 182 -56.02 30.85 29.69
N LYS A 183 -56.35 30.32 28.51
CA LYS A 183 -57.76 30.16 28.08
C LYS A 183 -58.53 29.21 28.98
N LYS A 184 -57.93 28.10 29.42
CA LYS A 184 -58.56 27.17 30.38
C LYS A 184 -58.92 27.88 31.68
N GLU A 185 -58.02 28.68 32.24
CA GLU A 185 -58.30 29.47 33.45
C GLU A 185 -59.47 30.44 33.21
N GLN A 186 -59.50 31.16 32.10
CA GLN A 186 -60.62 32.07 31.74
C GLN A 186 -61.96 31.33 31.57
N HIS A 187 -61.94 30.14 30.96
CA HIS A 187 -63.14 29.32 30.78
C HIS A 187 -63.60 28.65 32.08
N LEU A 188 -62.68 28.31 32.98
CA LEU A 188 -62.99 27.84 34.34
C LEU A 188 -63.65 28.95 35.17
N ASP A 189 -63.12 30.17 35.12
CA ASP A 189 -63.67 31.34 35.83
C ASP A 189 -65.06 31.76 35.30
N SER A 190 -65.35 31.48 34.02
CA SER A 190 -66.64 31.74 33.37
C SER A 190 -67.58 30.54 33.34
N TYR A 191 -67.23 29.43 34.03
CA TYR A 191 -68.02 28.20 34.12
C TYR A 191 -68.33 27.53 32.76
N ASN A 192 -67.53 27.76 31.72
CA ASN A 192 -67.72 27.19 30.39
C ASN A 192 -66.92 25.88 30.21
N TYR A 193 -67.42 24.81 30.81
CA TYR A 193 -66.72 23.51 30.87
C TYR A 193 -66.60 22.80 29.51
N ASP A 194 -67.50 23.05 28.56
CA ASP A 194 -67.46 22.44 27.24
C ASP A 194 -66.23 22.93 26.44
N GLU A 195 -65.86 24.20 26.58
CA GLU A 195 -64.66 24.76 25.95
C GLU A 195 -63.38 24.31 26.65
N VAL A 196 -63.40 24.13 27.98
CA VAL A 196 -62.26 23.55 28.72
C VAL A 196 -61.95 22.14 28.20
N LYS A 197 -62.99 21.31 27.97
CA LYS A 197 -62.82 19.96 27.45
C LYS A 197 -62.19 19.95 26.05
N LYS A 198 -62.63 20.83 25.16
CA LYS A 198 -62.03 20.98 23.82
C LYS A 198 -60.56 21.41 23.89
N LEU A 199 -60.23 22.29 24.85
CA LEU A 199 -58.85 22.71 25.11
C LEU A 199 -57.99 21.58 25.72
N ASP A 200 -58.58 20.69 26.52
CA ASP A 200 -57.92 19.47 27.00
C ASP A 200 -57.63 18.50 25.85
N ASP A 201 -58.62 18.24 25.00
CA ASP A 201 -58.47 17.36 23.83
C ASP A 201 -57.39 17.91 22.86
N LEU A 202 -57.36 19.22 22.61
CA LEU A 202 -56.32 19.87 21.81
C LEU A 202 -54.94 19.81 22.49
N TYR A 203 -54.88 19.99 23.81
CA TYR A 203 -53.63 19.90 24.57
C TYR A 203 -53.01 18.51 24.46
N ASP A 204 -53.81 17.46 24.56
CA ASP A 204 -53.36 16.07 24.44
C ASP A 204 -52.94 15.75 23.00
N LYS A 205 -53.66 16.26 22.00
CA LYS A 205 -53.30 16.21 20.58
C LYS A 205 -51.93 16.88 20.30
N LEU A 206 -51.67 18.04 20.88
CA LEU A 206 -50.39 18.77 20.74
C LEU A 206 -49.25 18.13 21.53
N ARG A 207 -49.53 17.35 22.58
CA ARG A 207 -48.51 16.67 23.42
C ARG A 207 -47.82 15.52 22.72
N TYR A 208 -48.49 14.92 21.73
CA TYR A 208 -47.95 13.85 20.91
C TYR A 208 -48.04 14.24 19.45
N PRO A 209 -47.17 15.15 18.95
CA PRO A 209 -47.02 15.28 17.52
C PRO A 209 -46.64 13.90 17.00
N VAL A 210 -47.46 13.37 16.08
CA VAL A 210 -47.24 12.12 15.33
C VAL A 210 -46.09 12.36 14.35
N HIS A 211 -44.93 12.77 14.86
CA HIS A 211 -43.72 12.73 14.09
C HIS A 211 -43.24 11.29 14.11
N ASP A 212 -42.97 10.75 12.92
CA ASP A 212 -42.23 9.52 12.64
C ASP A 212 -40.81 9.60 13.21
N PHE A 213 -40.71 9.74 14.53
CA PHE A 213 -39.45 9.74 15.24
C PHE A 213 -39.02 8.29 15.30
N LYS A 214 -38.28 7.83 14.28
CA LYS A 214 -37.53 6.58 14.36
C LYS A 214 -36.75 6.64 15.69
N PRO A 215 -36.98 5.72 16.64
CA PRO A 215 -36.24 5.70 17.88
C PRO A 215 -34.73 5.75 17.58
N ARG A 216 -33.97 6.48 18.39
CA ARG A 216 -32.52 6.69 18.21
C ARG A 216 -31.73 5.40 17.91
N ASN A 217 -32.23 4.27 18.38
CA ASN A 217 -31.63 2.96 18.14
C ASN A 217 -31.90 2.42 16.73
N GLU A 218 -33.03 2.72 16.09
CA GLU A 218 -33.28 2.38 14.67
C GLU A 218 -32.31 3.11 13.74
N ILE A 219 -32.08 4.42 13.96
CA ILE A 219 -31.10 5.20 13.19
C ILE A 219 -29.70 4.58 13.34
N LYS A 220 -29.32 4.20 14.57
CA LYS A 220 -28.02 3.57 14.84
C LYS A 220 -27.91 2.16 14.23
N ILE A 221 -28.99 1.40 14.17
CA ILE A 221 -29.02 0.09 13.51
C ILE A 221 -28.80 0.28 12.01
N GLU A 222 -29.53 1.20 11.38
CA GLU A 222 -29.39 1.54 9.96
C GLU A 222 -27.94 1.97 9.63
N GLU A 223 -27.33 2.83 10.44
CA GLU A 223 -25.91 3.22 10.29
C GLU A 223 -24.93 2.05 10.39
N LEU A 224 -25.19 1.08 11.28
CA LEU A 224 -24.34 -0.10 11.46
C LEU A 224 -24.52 -1.10 10.31
N GLU A 225 -25.74 -1.27 9.81
CA GLU A 225 -26.05 -2.08 8.63
C GLU A 225 -25.39 -1.51 7.38
N ASP A 226 -25.52 -0.21 7.13
CA ASP A 226 -24.83 0.52 6.07
C ASP A 226 -23.31 0.33 6.13
N ARG A 227 -22.73 0.35 7.35
CA ARG A 227 -21.29 0.17 7.55
C ARG A 227 -20.87 -1.26 7.20
N ILE A 228 -21.65 -2.26 7.58
CA ILE A 228 -21.40 -3.66 7.23
C ILE A 228 -21.48 -3.83 5.71
N GLU A 229 -22.51 -3.29 5.07
CA GLU A 229 -22.69 -3.36 3.62
C GLU A 229 -21.50 -2.73 2.88
N LYS A 230 -21.10 -1.51 3.25
CA LYS A 230 -19.92 -0.84 2.67
C LYS A 230 -18.65 -1.67 2.82
N CYS A 231 -18.44 -2.32 3.97
CA CYS A 231 -17.29 -3.18 4.18
C CYS A 231 -17.35 -4.47 3.34
N ASN A 232 -18.54 -5.04 3.12
CA ASN A 232 -18.72 -6.20 2.25
C ASN A 232 -18.41 -5.86 0.78
N VAL A 233 -18.96 -4.75 0.28
CA VAL A 233 -18.66 -4.25 -1.07
C VAL A 233 -17.17 -4.01 -1.25
N GLU A 234 -16.50 -3.43 -0.25
CA GLU A 234 -15.04 -3.24 -0.29
C GLU A 234 -14.27 -4.57 -0.29
N ILE A 235 -14.74 -5.60 0.43
CA ILE A 235 -14.14 -6.94 0.38
C ILE A 235 -14.29 -7.55 -1.02
N ASP A 236 -15.46 -7.44 -1.63
CA ASP A 236 -15.71 -7.97 -2.97
C ASP A 236 -14.81 -7.27 -4.01
N ASN A 237 -14.71 -5.94 -3.96
CA ASN A 237 -13.77 -5.15 -4.77
C ASN A 237 -12.32 -5.60 -4.57
N LEU A 238 -11.90 -5.86 -3.33
CA LEU A 238 -10.54 -6.35 -3.03
C LEU A 238 -10.31 -7.77 -3.56
N CYS A 239 -11.34 -8.62 -3.54
CA CYS A 239 -11.28 -9.97 -4.13
C CYS A 239 -11.13 -9.92 -5.65
N GLU A 240 -11.84 -9.03 -6.34
CA GLU A 240 -11.68 -8.78 -7.77
C GLU A 240 -10.29 -8.24 -8.09
N GLN A 241 -9.84 -7.21 -7.36
CA GLN A 241 -8.48 -6.66 -7.50
C GLN A 241 -7.41 -7.73 -7.28
N ARG A 242 -7.61 -8.67 -6.35
CA ARG A 242 -6.69 -9.79 -6.14
C ARG A 242 -6.58 -10.67 -7.37
N ALA A 243 -7.70 -11.00 -8.02
CA ALA A 243 -7.71 -11.80 -9.23
C ALA A 243 -6.98 -11.07 -10.38
N ASP A 244 -7.26 -9.78 -10.56
CA ASP A 244 -6.60 -8.96 -11.59
C ASP A 244 -5.10 -8.85 -11.38
N VAL A 245 -4.66 -8.60 -10.14
CA VAL A 245 -3.23 -8.52 -9.80
C VAL A 245 -2.53 -9.85 -10.07
N LEU A 246 -3.14 -10.97 -9.68
CA LEU A 246 -2.61 -12.31 -9.96
C LEU A 246 -2.47 -12.57 -11.46
N MET A 247 -3.53 -12.33 -12.23
CA MET A 247 -3.51 -12.52 -13.68
C MET A 247 -2.43 -11.66 -14.34
N ASN A 248 -2.30 -10.39 -13.95
CA ASN A 248 -1.27 -9.49 -14.47
C ASN A 248 0.16 -9.96 -14.14
N ILE A 249 0.38 -10.47 -12.93
CA ILE A 249 1.68 -11.02 -12.51
C ILE A 249 2.00 -12.29 -13.32
N GLU A 250 1.04 -13.19 -13.50
CA GLU A 250 1.22 -14.42 -14.29
C GLU A 250 1.55 -14.11 -15.75
N GLN A 251 0.83 -13.17 -16.38
CA GLN A 251 1.12 -12.75 -17.75
C GLN A 251 2.53 -12.17 -17.90
N ARG A 252 2.97 -11.31 -16.96
CA ARG A 252 4.33 -10.74 -16.99
C ARG A 252 5.40 -11.80 -16.76
N LYS A 253 5.16 -12.73 -15.83
CA LYS A 253 6.04 -13.87 -15.55
C LYS A 253 6.22 -14.72 -16.80
N GLU A 254 5.13 -15.07 -17.48
CA GLU A 254 5.19 -15.91 -18.69
C GLU A 254 5.92 -15.19 -19.83
N LEU A 255 5.65 -13.90 -20.05
CA LEU A 255 6.35 -13.11 -21.07
C LEU A 255 7.86 -13.01 -20.80
N GLU A 256 8.28 -12.78 -19.56
CA GLU A 256 9.71 -12.78 -19.22
C GLU A 256 10.34 -14.16 -19.34
N LEU A 257 9.63 -15.21 -18.93
CA LEU A 257 10.11 -16.59 -19.02
C LEU A 257 10.27 -17.03 -20.49
N GLN A 258 9.35 -16.66 -21.36
CA GLN A 258 9.44 -16.94 -22.79
C GLN A 258 10.65 -16.24 -23.43
N LYS A 259 10.85 -14.95 -23.14
CA LYS A 259 12.04 -14.21 -23.60
C LYS A 259 13.34 -14.84 -23.11
N LEU A 260 13.35 -15.33 -21.86
CA LEU A 260 14.51 -16.00 -21.30
C LEU A 260 14.78 -17.33 -22.02
N LYS A 261 13.75 -18.13 -22.30
CA LYS A 261 13.88 -19.38 -23.06
C LYS A 261 14.37 -19.15 -24.48
N GLU A 262 13.88 -18.12 -25.15
CA GLU A 262 14.36 -17.74 -26.50
C GLU A 262 15.84 -17.36 -26.47
N LYS A 263 16.27 -16.59 -25.46
CA LYS A 263 17.68 -16.26 -25.25
C LYS A 263 18.53 -17.50 -24.96
N HIS A 264 18.04 -18.43 -24.13
CA HIS A 264 18.72 -19.69 -23.84
C HIS A 264 18.88 -20.57 -25.08
N GLN A 265 17.88 -20.59 -25.96
CA GLN A 265 17.96 -21.31 -27.23
C GLN A 265 19.01 -20.68 -28.15
N GLN A 266 19.01 -19.35 -28.29
CA GLN A 266 20.03 -18.65 -29.08
C GLN A 266 21.44 -18.90 -28.54
N GLU A 267 21.62 -18.90 -27.22
CA GLU A 267 22.89 -19.20 -26.58
C GLU A 267 23.36 -20.64 -26.87
N LEU A 268 22.44 -21.61 -26.88
CA LEU A 268 22.76 -23.00 -27.27
C LEU A 268 23.16 -23.09 -28.74
N ASP A 269 22.42 -22.42 -29.63
CA ASP A 269 22.70 -22.43 -31.06
C ASP A 269 24.07 -21.78 -31.35
N ASP A 270 24.36 -20.64 -30.72
CA ASP A 270 25.66 -19.96 -30.82
C ASP A 270 26.78 -20.80 -30.21
N PHE A 271 26.53 -21.47 -29.09
CA PHE A 271 27.48 -22.39 -28.47
C PHE A 271 27.83 -23.51 -29.44
N LEU A 272 26.84 -24.20 -30.02
CA LEU A 272 27.06 -25.29 -30.97
C LEU A 272 27.74 -24.83 -32.26
N LYS A 273 27.39 -23.64 -32.76
CA LYS A 273 27.97 -23.06 -33.98
C LYS A 273 29.45 -22.69 -33.82
N ASN A 274 29.84 -22.23 -32.63
CA ASN A 274 31.21 -21.81 -32.34
C ASN A 274 32.12 -22.96 -31.89
N MET A 275 31.59 -24.18 -31.73
CA MET A 275 32.39 -25.32 -31.31
C MET A 275 33.28 -25.83 -32.46
N PRO A 276 34.56 -26.15 -32.19
CA PRO A 276 35.47 -26.69 -33.21
C PRO A 276 34.93 -28.00 -33.78
N SER A 277 35.15 -28.26 -35.07
CA SER A 277 34.80 -29.56 -35.65
C SER A 277 35.57 -30.70 -34.95
N PRO A 278 34.99 -31.90 -34.79
CA PRO A 278 35.74 -33.08 -34.33
C PRO A 278 36.94 -33.41 -35.22
N ASP A 279 36.95 -32.96 -36.47
CA ASP A 279 38.05 -33.14 -37.42
C ASP A 279 39.06 -31.98 -37.40
N ASP A 280 38.85 -30.97 -36.54
CA ASP A 280 39.77 -29.84 -36.40
C ASP A 280 41.18 -30.34 -35.99
N PRO A 281 42.24 -29.97 -36.74
CA PRO A 281 43.62 -30.35 -36.41
C PRO A 281 44.06 -29.97 -34.99
N SER A 282 43.43 -28.94 -34.40
CA SER A 282 43.68 -28.54 -33.01
C SER A 282 43.25 -29.61 -31.99
N GLN A 283 42.24 -30.43 -32.32
CA GLN A 283 41.72 -31.51 -31.48
C GLN A 283 42.43 -32.85 -31.74
N ASN A 284 42.93 -33.06 -32.96
CA ASN A 284 43.54 -34.32 -33.40
C ASN A 284 45.07 -34.26 -33.49
N ARG A 285 45.73 -33.92 -32.37
CA ARG A 285 47.20 -33.94 -32.32
C ARG A 285 47.72 -35.38 -32.30
N PRO A 286 48.63 -35.76 -33.22
CA PRO A 286 49.19 -37.11 -33.26
C PRO A 286 49.99 -37.39 -31.98
N SER A 287 49.91 -38.62 -31.48
CA SER A 287 50.70 -39.00 -30.31
C SER A 287 52.20 -39.01 -30.63
N LYS A 288 53.02 -38.90 -29.58
CA LYS A 288 54.48 -39.04 -29.69
C LYS A 288 54.88 -40.37 -30.35
N LYS A 289 54.18 -41.46 -30.01
CA LYS A 289 54.40 -42.79 -30.59
C LYS A 289 54.13 -42.81 -32.09
N LEU A 290 53.02 -42.22 -32.53
CA LEU A 290 52.69 -42.11 -33.96
C LEU A 290 53.75 -41.28 -34.70
N MET A 291 54.18 -40.16 -34.12
CA MET A 291 55.23 -39.31 -34.68
C MET A 291 56.58 -40.04 -34.82
N GLU A 292 56.96 -40.83 -33.80
CA GLU A 292 58.16 -41.65 -33.81
C GLU A 292 58.09 -42.75 -34.89
N MET A 293 56.96 -43.44 -35.04
CA MET A 293 56.76 -44.43 -36.10
C MET A 293 56.87 -43.81 -37.49
N ARG A 294 56.29 -42.62 -37.71
CA ARG A 294 56.44 -41.87 -38.98
C ARG A 294 57.88 -41.40 -39.22
N HIS A 295 58.66 -41.18 -38.18
CA HIS A 295 60.07 -40.85 -38.32
C HIS A 295 60.90 -42.08 -38.66
N SER A 296 60.62 -43.23 -38.03
CA SER A 296 61.27 -44.51 -38.35
C SER A 296 60.92 -45.01 -39.75
N GLU A 297 59.65 -44.91 -40.16
CA GLU A 297 59.19 -45.20 -41.54
C GLU A 297 60.05 -44.45 -42.57
N ARG A 298 60.24 -43.14 -42.37
CA ARG A 298 61.09 -42.31 -43.23
C ARG A 298 62.56 -42.77 -43.22
N ARG A 299 63.07 -43.22 -42.08
CA ARG A 299 64.45 -43.74 -41.98
C ARG A 299 64.62 -45.05 -42.76
N HIS A 300 63.69 -46.01 -42.65
CA HIS A 300 63.73 -47.26 -43.44
C HIS A 300 63.68 -46.98 -44.94
N ALA A 301 62.80 -46.05 -45.37
CA ALA A 301 62.74 -45.63 -46.77
C ALA A 301 64.07 -45.00 -47.26
N MET A 302 64.72 -44.17 -46.42
CA MET A 302 66.02 -43.57 -46.75
C MET A 302 67.15 -44.60 -46.83
N THR A 303 67.11 -45.67 -46.04
CA THR A 303 68.06 -46.79 -46.10
C THR A 303 67.72 -47.81 -47.19
N ARG A 304 66.72 -47.53 -48.05
CA ARG A 304 66.23 -48.39 -49.14
C ARG A 304 65.60 -49.71 -48.67
N ASP A 305 65.21 -49.79 -47.40
CA ASP A 305 64.42 -50.89 -46.84
C ASP A 305 62.93 -50.59 -47.01
N TYR A 306 62.42 -50.84 -48.21
CA TYR A 306 61.05 -50.50 -48.58
C TYR A 306 60.01 -51.45 -47.96
N GLU A 307 60.39 -52.71 -47.70
CA GLU A 307 59.49 -53.67 -47.05
C GLU A 307 59.25 -53.27 -45.59
N GLY A 308 60.31 -52.97 -44.84
CA GLY A 308 60.19 -52.46 -43.47
C GLY A 308 59.43 -51.12 -43.39
N ALA A 309 59.64 -50.22 -44.35
CA ALA A 309 58.89 -48.97 -44.45
C ALA A 309 57.39 -49.21 -44.71
N LYS A 310 57.02 -50.18 -45.57
CA LYS A 310 55.62 -50.50 -45.90
C LYS A 310 54.87 -51.12 -44.72
N GLU A 311 55.54 -51.98 -43.95
CA GLU A 311 54.98 -52.54 -42.71
C GLU A 311 54.74 -51.46 -41.66
N LEU A 312 55.75 -50.62 -41.39
CA LEU A 312 55.62 -49.48 -40.47
C LEU A 312 54.54 -48.49 -40.91
N HIS A 313 54.41 -48.24 -42.21
CA HIS A 313 53.36 -47.38 -42.76
C HIS A 313 51.96 -47.91 -42.44
N LYS A 314 51.73 -49.22 -42.62
CA LYS A 314 50.46 -49.87 -42.30
C LYS A 314 50.14 -49.74 -40.81
N VAL A 315 51.09 -50.09 -39.95
CA VAL A 315 50.93 -49.99 -38.48
C VAL A 315 50.69 -48.54 -38.04
N ALA A 316 51.38 -47.57 -38.65
CA ALA A 316 51.18 -46.16 -38.36
C ALA A 316 49.82 -45.63 -38.84
N ASN A 317 49.27 -46.16 -39.95
CA ASN A 317 47.92 -45.82 -40.41
C ASN A 317 46.85 -46.38 -39.46
N ASP A 318 47.01 -47.63 -39.03
CA ASP A 318 46.09 -48.27 -38.09
C ASP A 318 46.08 -47.49 -36.76
N LEU A 319 47.26 -47.14 -36.21
CA LEU A 319 47.34 -46.32 -35.00
C LEU A 319 46.74 -44.92 -35.20
N ALA A 320 46.96 -44.27 -36.35
CA ALA A 320 46.37 -42.96 -36.64
C ALA A 320 44.84 -43.02 -36.70
N ALA A 321 44.28 -44.09 -37.26
CA ALA A 321 42.83 -44.31 -37.28
C ALA A 321 42.27 -44.53 -35.87
N GLU A 322 42.95 -45.34 -35.04
CA GLU A 322 42.57 -45.54 -33.64
C GLU A 322 42.64 -44.25 -32.81
N GLU A 323 43.72 -43.46 -32.95
CA GLU A 323 43.87 -42.19 -32.23
C GLU A 323 42.79 -41.19 -32.62
N ARG A 324 42.45 -41.08 -33.92
CA ARG A 324 41.33 -40.24 -34.39
C ARG A 324 39.99 -40.71 -33.82
N ALA A 325 39.72 -42.02 -33.82
CA ALA A 325 38.50 -42.57 -33.25
C ALA A 325 38.38 -42.25 -31.74
N LYS A 326 39.46 -42.45 -30.98
CA LYS A 326 39.51 -42.14 -29.54
C LYS A 326 39.33 -40.64 -29.28
N ASN A 327 39.96 -39.78 -30.08
CA ASN A 327 39.82 -38.33 -29.93
C ASN A 327 38.41 -37.86 -30.26
N LYS A 328 37.76 -38.44 -31.27
CA LYS A 328 36.35 -38.16 -31.61
C LYS A 328 35.41 -38.51 -30.45
N ILE A 329 35.59 -39.66 -29.80
CA ILE A 329 34.81 -40.04 -28.62
C ILE A 329 35.02 -39.05 -27.48
N LYS A 330 36.28 -38.73 -27.14
CA LYS A 330 36.60 -37.74 -26.09
C LYS A 330 36.02 -36.35 -26.39
N TYR A 331 36.03 -35.95 -27.66
CA TYR A 331 35.44 -34.70 -28.11
C TYR A 331 33.92 -34.69 -27.87
N GLN A 332 33.22 -35.77 -28.24
CA GLN A 332 31.78 -35.92 -28.00
C GLN A 332 31.44 -35.88 -26.51
N GLU A 333 32.13 -36.65 -25.67
CA GLU A 333 31.92 -36.62 -24.21
C GLU A 333 32.14 -35.23 -23.62
N ARG A 334 33.15 -34.50 -24.11
CA ARG A 334 33.41 -33.12 -23.68
C ARG A 334 32.29 -32.19 -24.11
N LEU A 335 31.81 -32.31 -25.35
CA LEU A 335 30.71 -31.52 -25.88
C LEU A 335 29.42 -31.74 -25.08
N GLU A 336 29.09 -33.01 -24.78
CA GLU A 336 27.96 -33.38 -23.95
C GLU A 336 28.04 -32.74 -22.56
N LYS A 337 29.18 -32.88 -21.87
CA LYS A 337 29.40 -32.26 -20.56
C LYS A 337 29.27 -30.74 -20.58
N LEU A 338 29.80 -30.08 -21.60
CA LEU A 338 29.69 -28.61 -21.72
C LEU A 338 28.24 -28.19 -21.98
N THR A 339 27.53 -28.93 -22.83
CA THR A 339 26.11 -28.67 -23.13
C THR A 339 25.23 -28.90 -21.90
N GLU A 340 25.47 -29.97 -21.15
CA GLU A 340 24.77 -30.24 -19.89
C GLU A 340 25.02 -29.15 -18.85
N ASN A 341 26.27 -28.71 -18.68
CA ASN A 341 26.61 -27.61 -17.78
C ASN A 341 25.89 -26.31 -18.18
N LEU A 342 25.79 -26.02 -19.48
CA LEU A 342 25.07 -24.87 -19.98
C LEU A 342 23.56 -24.97 -19.66
N ARG A 343 22.94 -26.12 -19.94
CA ARG A 343 21.53 -26.37 -19.59
C ARG A 343 21.26 -26.27 -18.10
N MET A 344 22.20 -26.73 -17.26
CA MET A 344 22.08 -26.60 -15.81
C MET A 344 22.10 -25.16 -15.35
N LYS A 345 22.95 -24.30 -15.94
CA LYS A 345 22.94 -22.85 -15.69
C LYS A 345 21.62 -22.22 -16.11
N GLN A 346 21.14 -22.52 -17.32
CA GLN A 346 19.87 -22.02 -17.86
C GLN A 346 18.68 -22.40 -16.96
N LYS A 347 18.61 -23.65 -16.50
CA LYS A 347 17.59 -24.09 -15.53
C LYS A 347 17.67 -23.35 -14.19
N ALA A 348 18.88 -23.07 -13.70
CA ALA A 348 19.06 -22.30 -12.47
C ALA A 348 18.58 -20.85 -12.62
N GLU A 349 18.85 -20.23 -13.78
CA GLU A 349 18.35 -18.89 -14.11
C GLU A 349 16.82 -18.85 -14.22
N GLU A 350 16.21 -19.82 -14.91
CA GLU A 350 14.74 -19.97 -14.98
C GLU A 350 14.12 -20.13 -13.59
N SER A 351 14.69 -20.99 -12.74
CA SER A 351 14.24 -21.19 -11.36
C SER A 351 14.35 -19.89 -10.54
N CYS A 352 15.44 -19.14 -10.70
CA CYS A 352 15.63 -17.86 -10.02
C CYS A 352 14.56 -16.83 -10.45
N LEU A 353 14.25 -16.77 -11.75
CA LEU A 353 13.21 -15.90 -12.29
C LEU A 353 11.82 -16.27 -11.74
N ILE A 354 11.49 -17.56 -11.72
CA ILE A 354 10.24 -18.06 -11.16
C ILE A 354 10.12 -17.66 -9.69
N GLN A 355 11.15 -17.92 -8.87
CA GLN A 355 11.16 -17.55 -7.45
C GLN A 355 11.01 -16.05 -7.23
N LYS A 356 11.63 -15.21 -8.07
CA LYS A 356 11.48 -13.76 -8.01
C LYS A 356 10.00 -13.38 -8.19
N TRP A 357 9.33 -13.91 -9.20
CA TRP A 357 7.93 -13.61 -9.46
C TRP A 357 6.99 -14.17 -8.40
N ASP A 358 7.26 -15.36 -7.87
CA ASP A 358 6.47 -15.93 -6.78
C ASP A 358 6.55 -15.05 -5.52
N ARG A 359 7.71 -14.44 -5.23
CA ARG A 359 7.86 -13.47 -4.13
C ARG A 359 7.07 -12.20 -4.36
N VAL A 360 7.01 -11.70 -5.60
CA VAL A 360 6.21 -10.53 -5.96
C VAL A 360 4.73 -10.84 -5.78
N ALA A 361 4.25 -11.97 -6.33
CA ALA A 361 2.88 -12.44 -6.15
C ALA A 361 2.51 -12.56 -4.67
N THR A 362 3.35 -13.25 -3.89
CA THR A 362 3.14 -13.43 -2.44
C THR A 362 3.03 -12.09 -1.70
N LYS A 363 3.90 -11.12 -2.04
CA LYS A 363 3.89 -9.80 -1.40
C LYS A 363 2.59 -9.06 -1.68
N ASP A 364 2.14 -9.02 -2.94
CA ASP A 364 0.96 -8.26 -3.33
C ASP A 364 -0.33 -8.92 -2.82
N ILE A 365 -0.43 -10.25 -2.89
CA ILE A 365 -1.53 -11.01 -2.27
C ILE A 365 -1.60 -10.75 -0.76
N ASN A 366 -0.46 -10.80 -0.05
CA ASN A 366 -0.43 -10.55 1.38
C ASN A 366 -0.87 -9.13 1.75
N ASN A 367 -0.66 -8.15 0.88
CA ASN A 367 -1.13 -6.78 1.12
C ASN A 367 -2.66 -6.71 0.99
N ILE A 368 -3.23 -7.33 -0.05
CA ILE A 368 -4.67 -7.37 -0.25
C ILE A 368 -5.36 -8.17 0.87
N ASP A 369 -4.80 -9.33 1.25
CA ASP A 369 -5.34 -10.16 2.33
C ASP A 369 -5.36 -9.44 3.69
N LYS A 370 -4.38 -8.56 3.96
CA LYS A 370 -4.40 -7.68 5.14
C LYS A 370 -5.54 -6.67 5.10
N MET A 371 -5.83 -6.09 3.94
CA MET A 371 -6.95 -5.17 3.76
C MET A 371 -8.28 -5.90 3.96
N ILE A 372 -8.45 -7.07 3.34
CA ILE A 372 -9.62 -7.94 3.55
C ILE A 372 -9.78 -8.29 5.03
N SER A 373 -8.70 -8.68 5.72
CA SER A 373 -8.73 -9.00 7.15
C SER A 373 -9.13 -7.80 8.02
N THR A 374 -8.71 -6.59 7.61
CA THR A 374 -9.06 -5.35 8.32
C THR A 374 -10.56 -5.07 8.18
N ASN A 375 -11.10 -5.15 6.95
CA ASN A 375 -12.52 -4.96 6.70
C ASN A 375 -13.39 -6.03 7.40
N LYS A 376 -12.95 -7.30 7.40
CA LYS A 376 -13.60 -8.36 8.19
C LYS A 376 -13.65 -8.04 9.69
N SER A 377 -12.58 -7.46 10.23
CA SER A 377 -12.53 -7.06 11.64
C SER A 377 -13.48 -5.89 11.94
N LEU A 378 -13.63 -4.95 10.99
CA LEU A 378 -14.60 -3.86 11.09
C LEU A 378 -16.04 -4.36 11.06
N ILE A 379 -16.35 -5.32 10.18
CA ILE A 379 -17.66 -6.00 10.13
C ILE A 379 -17.96 -6.67 11.47
N LEU A 380 -17.03 -7.47 12.00
CA LEU A 380 -17.21 -8.14 13.30
C LEU A 380 -17.43 -7.14 14.45
N SER A 381 -16.77 -5.98 14.42
CA SER A 381 -16.99 -4.91 15.40
C SER A 381 -18.39 -4.32 15.27
N ALA A 382 -18.82 -3.98 14.05
CA ALA A 382 -20.13 -3.41 13.79
C ALA A 382 -21.26 -4.40 14.15
N GLN A 383 -21.10 -5.68 13.85
CA GLN A 383 -22.03 -6.74 14.23
C GLN A 383 -22.18 -6.85 15.75
N LYS A 384 -21.07 -6.81 16.51
CA LYS A 384 -21.12 -6.80 17.99
C LYS A 384 -21.84 -5.56 18.54
N GLU A 385 -21.64 -4.40 17.92
CA GLU A 385 -22.35 -3.17 18.29
C GLU A 385 -23.85 -3.28 18.00
N LEU A 386 -24.23 -3.87 16.87
CA LEU A 386 -25.62 -4.09 16.46
C LEU A 386 -26.33 -5.07 17.40
N GLU A 387 -25.67 -6.16 17.80
CA GLU A 387 -26.18 -7.07 18.84
C GLU A 387 -26.38 -6.36 20.19
N ALA A 388 -25.52 -5.41 20.54
CA ALA A 388 -25.62 -4.67 21.79
C ALA A 388 -26.75 -3.63 21.78
N THR A 389 -27.01 -2.97 20.64
CA THR A 389 -28.11 -2.01 20.49
C THR A 389 -29.46 -2.72 20.50
N THR A 390 -29.60 -3.80 19.73
CA THR A 390 -30.84 -4.61 19.66
C THR A 390 -31.19 -5.24 21.02
N LYS A 391 -30.21 -5.73 21.79
CA LYS A 391 -30.44 -6.20 23.16
C LYS A 391 -30.93 -5.10 24.10
N LYS A 392 -30.45 -3.86 23.96
CA LYS A 392 -30.91 -2.72 24.78
C LYS A 392 -32.36 -2.34 24.49
N ASP A 393 -32.79 -2.41 23.23
CA ASP A 393 -34.19 -2.19 22.86
C ASP A 393 -35.13 -3.23 23.48
N SER A 394 -34.73 -4.50 23.46
CA SER A 394 -35.51 -5.59 24.07
C SER A 394 -35.70 -5.43 25.60
N PHE A 395 -34.73 -4.80 26.29
CA PHE A 395 -34.79 -4.57 27.74
C PHE A 395 -35.66 -3.34 28.10
N ASN A 396 -35.66 -2.29 27.27
CA ASN A 396 -36.45 -1.08 27.52
C ASN A 396 -37.95 -1.27 27.27
N LEU A 397 -38.35 -2.32 26.56
CA LEU A 397 -39.75 -2.69 26.32
C LEU A 397 -40.38 -3.55 27.45
N SER A 398 -39.64 -3.95 28.49
CA SER A 398 -40.06 -5.05 29.40
C SER A 398 -40.17 -4.78 30.92
N PRO A 399 -40.49 -3.56 31.43
CA PRO A 399 -41.23 -3.53 32.71
C PRO A 399 -42.24 -2.38 32.90
N ARG A 400 -42.94 -1.91 31.85
CA ARG A 400 -44.04 -0.92 32.02
C ARG A 400 -45.46 -1.42 31.72
N LYS A 401 -45.64 -2.70 31.38
CA LYS A 401 -46.96 -3.30 31.10
C LYS A 401 -47.54 -4.19 32.21
N LEU A 402 -47.03 -4.12 33.45
CA LEU A 402 -47.52 -4.97 34.56
C LEU A 402 -48.00 -4.18 35.79
N MET A 403 -48.39 -2.91 35.62
CA MET A 403 -49.19 -2.20 36.63
C MET A 403 -50.23 -1.32 35.94
N LEU A 404 -51.31 -1.95 35.50
CA LEU A 404 -52.67 -1.39 35.49
C LEU A 404 -53.64 -2.55 35.65
#